data_AF-A0A7X6XR34-F1
#
_entry.id   AF-A0A7X6XR34-F1
#
_cell.length_a   1.000
_cell.length_b   1.000
_cell.length_c   1.000
_cell.angle_alpha   90.00
_cell.angle_beta   90.00
_cell.angle_gamma   90.00
#
_symmetry.space_group_name_H-M   'P 1'
#
loop_
_entity.id
_entity.type
_entity.pdbx_description
1 polymer ?
#
loop_
_entity_poly.entity_id
_entity_poly.type
_entity_poly.pdbx_seq_one_letter_code
_entity_poly.pdbx_strand_id
1 'polypeptide(L)'
;MAERKQRPGPKPGSEGAARIANAHRGSHAHDREGGFAADPALARSAGRLGGERVKEKYGPGFYTEIGRKGGEAVRDAHGTEFYSQIGKKGREARAKRQREAAGS
;
A
#
# COMPACT_ATOMS: atom_id res chain seq x y z
N MET A 1 12.47 -33.11 13.30
CA MET A 1 11.85 -31.81 12.93
C MET A 1 10.34 -31.98 12.99
N ALA A 2 9.65 -31.32 13.93
CA ALA A 2 8.20 -31.48 14.07
C ALA A 2 7.47 -30.60 13.03
N GLU A 3 6.70 -31.23 12.16
CA GLU A 3 5.84 -30.60 11.17
C GLU A 3 4.88 -29.63 11.88
N ARG A 4 5.03 -28.33 11.61
CA ARG A 4 4.08 -27.31 12.09
C ARG A 4 2.77 -27.48 11.33
N LYS A 5 1.93 -28.43 11.78
CA LYS A 5 0.58 -28.61 11.24
C LYS A 5 -0.16 -27.28 11.41
N GLN A 6 -0.52 -26.64 10.31
CA GLN A 6 -1.41 -25.48 10.31
C GLN A 6 -2.74 -25.96 10.88
N ARG A 7 -2.95 -25.73 12.18
CA ARG A 7 -4.24 -26.04 12.81
C ARG A 7 -5.26 -25.06 12.22
N PRO A 8 -6.36 -25.53 11.63
CA PRO A 8 -7.38 -24.64 11.12
C PRO A 8 -7.87 -23.74 12.26
N GLY A 9 -8.02 -22.45 11.96
CA GLY A 9 -8.49 -21.47 12.95
C GLY A 9 -9.86 -21.85 13.52
N PRO A 10 -10.27 -21.27 14.65
CA PRO A 10 -11.58 -21.54 15.22
C PRO A 10 -12.67 -21.17 14.21
N LYS A 11 -13.69 -22.02 14.10
CA LYS A 11 -14.82 -21.79 13.20
C LYS A 11 -15.51 -20.45 13.55
N PRO A 12 -15.95 -19.65 12.57
CA PRO A 12 -16.71 -18.43 12.82
C PRO A 12 -17.91 -18.72 13.74
N GLY A 13 -18.13 -17.89 14.77
CA GLY A 13 -19.19 -18.07 15.75
C GLY A 13 -18.92 -19.11 16.85
N SER A 14 -17.81 -19.85 16.82
CA SER A 14 -17.43 -20.76 17.90
C SER A 14 -16.95 -20.01 19.15
N GLU A 15 -17.02 -20.65 20.31
CA GLU A 15 -16.50 -20.11 21.57
C GLU A 15 -15.00 -19.74 21.46
N GLY A 16 -14.23 -20.51 20.70
CA GLY A 16 -12.82 -20.17 20.39
C GLY A 16 -12.67 -18.88 19.60
N ALA A 17 -13.55 -18.64 18.62
CA ALA A 17 -13.59 -17.37 17.89
C ALA A 17 -14.06 -16.22 18.79
N ALA A 18 -15.04 -16.46 19.67
CA ALA A 18 -15.52 -15.48 20.64
C ALA A 18 -14.43 -15.09 21.66
N ARG A 19 -13.62 -16.04 22.15
CA ARG A 19 -12.48 -15.76 23.04
C ARG A 19 -11.42 -14.90 22.34
N ILE A 20 -11.08 -15.19 21.09
CA ILE A 20 -10.13 -14.37 20.31
C ILE A 20 -10.72 -12.97 20.07
N ALA A 21 -12.01 -12.87 19.73
CA ALA A 21 -12.69 -11.60 19.53
C ALA A 21 -12.79 -10.77 20.82
N ASN A 22 -13.08 -11.41 21.96
CA ASN A 22 -13.13 -10.75 23.27
C ASN A 22 -11.75 -10.28 23.71
N ALA A 23 -10.70 -11.07 23.47
CA ALA A 23 -9.31 -10.68 23.78
C ALA A 23 -8.86 -9.44 22.99
N HIS A 24 -9.41 -9.23 21.78
CA HIS A 24 -9.12 -8.04 20.96
C HIS A 24 -10.15 -6.91 21.09
N ARG A 25 -11.25 -7.10 21.86
CA ARG A 25 -12.32 -6.09 22.03
C ARG A 25 -11.87 -4.82 22.77
N GLY A 26 -10.71 -4.85 23.41
CA GLY A 26 -10.12 -3.71 24.14
C GLY A 26 -8.88 -3.10 23.48
N SER A 27 -8.30 -3.71 22.44
CA SER A 27 -7.10 -3.16 21.77
C SER A 27 -7.41 -1.99 20.82
N HIS A 28 -8.69 -1.67 20.64
CA HIS A 28 -9.19 -0.50 19.92
C HIS A 28 -9.33 0.76 20.79
N ALA A 29 -8.87 0.73 22.05
CA ALA A 29 -8.76 1.96 22.85
C ALA A 29 -7.78 2.99 22.23
N HIS A 30 -6.90 2.56 21.31
CA HIS A 30 -6.00 3.43 20.56
C HIS A 30 -6.64 4.16 19.38
N ASP A 31 -7.91 3.89 19.02
CA ASP A 31 -8.59 4.64 17.96
C ASP A 31 -8.93 6.09 18.39
N ARG A 32 -8.83 6.41 19.68
CA ARG A 32 -9.14 7.73 20.25
C ARG A 32 -7.96 8.71 20.18
N GLU A 33 -6.72 8.21 20.07
CA GLU A 33 -5.53 9.03 19.77
C GLU A 33 -5.38 9.30 18.27
N GLY A 34 -6.22 8.66 17.45
CA GLY A 34 -6.21 8.79 16.01
C GLY A 34 -5.00 8.07 15.41
N GLY A 35 -5.27 7.05 14.59
CA GLY A 35 -4.21 6.31 13.91
C GLY A 35 -3.40 7.19 12.94
N PHE A 36 -2.58 6.58 12.07
CA PHE A 36 -1.79 7.31 11.06
C PHE A 36 -2.62 8.27 10.18
N ALA A 37 -3.95 8.13 10.10
CA ALA A 37 -4.81 9.08 9.40
C ALA A 37 -5.08 10.40 10.16
N ALA A 38 -5.01 10.39 11.49
CA ALA A 38 -5.32 11.55 12.33
C ALA A 38 -4.09 12.43 12.60
N ASP A 39 -2.88 11.85 12.56
CA ASP A 39 -1.63 12.60 12.65
C ASP A 39 -0.82 12.45 11.35
N PRO A 40 -0.89 13.43 10.44
CA PRO A 40 -0.12 13.44 9.20
C PRO A 40 1.40 13.50 9.40
N ALA A 41 1.91 13.95 10.54
CA ALA A 41 3.34 13.95 10.83
C ALA A 41 3.80 12.54 11.21
N LEU A 42 3.03 11.86 12.06
CA LEU A 42 3.24 10.45 12.41
C LEU A 42 3.12 9.52 11.19
N ALA A 43 2.15 9.77 10.31
CA ALA A 43 1.98 9.02 9.06
C ALA A 43 3.23 9.11 8.17
N ARG A 44 3.77 10.32 8.04
CA ARG A 44 4.96 10.59 7.23
C ARG A 44 6.21 9.94 7.84
N SER A 45 6.39 10.03 9.15
CA SER A 45 7.54 9.43 9.83
C SER A 45 7.49 7.90 9.76
N ALA A 46 6.33 7.30 10.02
CA ALA A 46 6.13 5.85 9.92
C ALA A 46 6.30 5.34 8.48
N GLY A 47 5.76 6.06 7.48
CA GLY A 47 5.95 5.74 6.07
C GLY A 47 7.41 5.77 5.64
N ARG A 48 8.16 6.78 6.09
CA ARG A 48 9.62 6.87 5.85
C ARG A 48 10.35 5.68 6.47
N LEU A 49 10.12 5.42 7.76
CA LEU A 49 10.80 4.36 8.49
C LEU A 49 10.50 2.98 7.89
N GLY A 50 9.25 2.74 7.49
CA GLY A 50 8.83 1.54 6.79
C GLY A 50 9.53 1.37 5.44
N GLY A 51 9.63 2.46 4.67
CA GLY A 51 10.36 2.48 3.40
C GLY A 51 11.85 2.16 3.56
N GLU A 52 12.51 2.74 4.57
CA GLU A 52 13.93 2.47 4.86
C GLU A 52 14.18 1.02 5.28
N ARG A 53 13.32 0.46 6.14
CA ARG A 53 13.36 -0.95 6.54
C ARG A 53 13.23 -1.89 5.34
N VAL A 54 12.33 -1.58 4.41
CA VAL A 54 12.13 -2.38 3.18
C VAL A 54 13.36 -2.27 2.27
N LYS A 55 13.90 -1.06 2.10
CA LYS A 55 15.11 -0.82 1.32
C LYS A 55 16.31 -1.59 1.86
N GLU A 56 16.53 -1.54 3.18
CA GLU A 56 17.60 -2.29 3.86
C GLU A 56 17.44 -3.80 3.68
N LYS A 57 16.21 -4.31 3.81
CA LYS A 57 15.93 -5.74 3.76
C LYS A 57 16.03 -6.35 2.36
N TYR A 58 15.53 -5.67 1.33
CA TYR A 58 15.34 -6.29 0.01
C TYR A 58 16.20 -5.67 -1.11
N GLY A 59 16.81 -4.50 -0.88
CA GLY A 59 17.72 -3.88 -1.84
C GLY A 59 17.06 -3.46 -3.17
N PRO A 60 17.85 -3.09 -4.18
CA PRO A 60 17.36 -2.49 -5.43
C PRO A 60 16.57 -3.47 -6.31
N GLY A 61 16.90 -4.77 -6.30
CA GLY A 61 16.23 -5.77 -7.13
C GLY A 61 14.73 -5.91 -6.82
N PHE A 62 14.33 -5.68 -5.58
CA PHE A 62 12.94 -5.71 -5.14
C PHE A 62 12.09 -4.66 -5.85
N TYR A 63 12.60 -3.42 -5.97
CA TYR A 63 11.87 -2.34 -6.65
C TYR A 63 11.70 -2.61 -8.15
N THR A 64 12.70 -3.23 -8.77
CA THR A 64 12.61 -3.66 -10.17
C THR A 64 11.54 -4.73 -10.36
N GLU A 65 11.49 -5.74 -9.48
CA GLU A 65 10.52 -6.82 -9.59
C GLU A 65 9.08 -6.36 -9.35
N ILE A 66 8.85 -5.55 -8.30
CA ILE A 66 7.51 -5.00 -8.03
C ILE A 66 7.06 -4.03 -9.13
N GLY A 67 8.00 -3.27 -9.70
CA GLY A 67 7.73 -2.39 -10.84
C GLY A 67 7.32 -3.16 -12.07
N ARG A 68 8.02 -4.26 -12.38
CA ARG A 68 7.65 -5.17 -13.49
C ARG A 68 6.26 -5.76 -13.27
N LYS A 69 6.01 -6.34 -12.09
CA LYS A 69 4.71 -6.94 -11.74
C LYS A 69 3.56 -5.93 -11.84
N GLY A 70 3.77 -4.70 -11.37
CA GLY A 70 2.78 -3.64 -11.48
C GLY A 70 2.51 -3.24 -12.94
N GLY A 71 3.55 -3.12 -13.75
CA GLY A 71 3.43 -2.83 -15.18
C GLY A 71 2.70 -3.94 -15.95
N GLU A 72 3.00 -5.21 -15.65
CA GLU A 72 2.31 -6.37 -16.22
C GLU A 72 0.82 -6.37 -15.85
N ALA A 73 0.48 -6.15 -14.57
CA ALA A 73 -0.92 -6.08 -14.13
C ALA A 73 -1.71 -4.96 -14.81
N VAL A 74 -1.10 -3.77 -14.99
CA VAL A 74 -1.74 -2.64 -15.68
C VAL A 74 -1.94 -2.94 -17.16
N ARG A 75 -0.93 -3.52 -17.82
CA ARG A 75 -1.02 -3.93 -19.22
C ARG A 75 -2.14 -4.94 -19.42
N ASP A 76 -2.22 -5.95 -18.56
CA ASP A 76 -3.22 -7.01 -18.66
C ASP A 76 -4.64 -6.47 -18.39
N ALA A 77 -4.80 -5.49 -17.50
CA ALA A 77 -6.10 -4.90 -17.18
C ALA A 77 -6.60 -3.86 -18.20
N HIS A 78 -5.71 -3.05 -18.78
CA HIS A 78 -6.09 -1.86 -19.55
C HIS A 78 -5.64 -1.85 -21.02
N GLY A 79 -4.76 -2.76 -21.43
CA GLY A 79 -4.30 -2.86 -22.81
C GLY A 79 -3.54 -1.62 -23.32
N THR A 80 -3.30 -1.56 -24.63
CA THR A 80 -2.43 -0.57 -25.27
C THR A 80 -3.00 0.86 -25.26
N GLU A 81 -4.33 0.99 -25.30
CA GLU A 81 -5.03 2.28 -25.33
C GLU A 81 -4.77 3.13 -24.07
N PHE A 82 -4.54 2.48 -22.94
CA PHE A 82 -4.21 3.16 -21.69
C PHE A 82 -2.89 3.91 -21.76
N TYR A 83 -1.86 3.31 -22.37
CA TYR A 83 -0.56 3.96 -22.54
C TYR A 83 -0.64 5.18 -23.47
N SER A 84 -1.46 5.11 -24.52
CA SER A 84 -1.75 6.23 -25.41
C SER A 84 -2.44 7.38 -24.67
N GLN A 85 -3.45 7.08 -23.84
CA GLN A 85 -4.19 8.06 -23.06
C GLN A 85 -3.33 8.74 -21.98
N ILE A 86 -2.55 7.99 -21.20
CA ILE A 86 -1.66 8.57 -20.19
C ILE A 86 -0.56 9.42 -20.85
N GLY A 87 -0.06 9.01 -22.02
CA GLY A 87 0.90 9.78 -22.80
C GLY A 87 0.34 11.11 -23.28
N LYS A 88 -0.90 11.11 -23.80
CA LYS A 88 -1.61 12.34 -24.19
C LYS A 88 -1.81 13.27 -22.99
N LYS A 89 -2.33 12.73 -21.89
CA LYS A 89 -2.56 13.49 -20.64
C LYS A 89 -1.27 14.09 -20.07
N GLY A 90 -0.16 13.36 -20.16
CA GLY A 90 1.16 13.84 -19.74
C GLY A 90 1.66 15.03 -20.57
N ARG A 91 1.48 14.98 -21.90
CA ARG A 91 1.82 16.10 -22.80
C ARG A 91 0.95 17.32 -22.56
N GLU A 92 -0.36 17.13 -22.38
CA GLU A 92 -1.29 18.21 -22.06
C GLU A 92 -0.95 18.88 -20.73
N ALA A 93 -0.62 18.10 -19.70
CA ALA A 93 -0.18 18.64 -18.41
C ALA A 93 1.13 19.45 -18.52
N ARG A 94 2.07 18.98 -19.36
CA ARG A 94 3.31 19.73 -19.64
C ARG A 94 3.04 21.02 -20.40
N ALA A 95 2.18 20.98 -21.41
CA ALA A 95 1.80 22.16 -22.20
C ALA A 95 1.06 23.20 -21.36
N LYS A 96 0.17 22.77 -20.46
CA LYS A 96 -0.52 23.65 -19.49
C LYS A 96 0.48 24.36 -18.58
N ARG A 97 1.41 23.62 -17.98
CA ARG A 97 2.47 24.21 -17.14
C ARG A 97 3.35 25.21 -17.90
N GLN A 98 3.66 24.93 -19.17
CA GLN A 98 4.45 25.84 -20.00
C GLN A 98 3.70 27.12 -20.35
N ARG A 99 2.39 27.04 -20.62
CA ARG A 99 1.54 28.23 -20.84
C ARG A 99 1.40 29.08 -19.58
N GLU A 100 1.28 28.45 -18.42
CA GLU A 100 1.22 29.14 -17.12
C GLU A 100 2.54 29.82 -16.77
N ALA A 101 3.68 29.18 -17.08
CA ALA A 101 5.01 29.74 -16.85
C ALA A 101 5.41 30.83 -17.85
N ALA A 102 4.82 30.85 -19.05
CA ALA A 102 5.09 31.88 -20.08
C ALA A 102 4.16 33.09 -19.98
N GLY A 103 3.12 33.03 -19.15
CA GLY A 103 2.15 34.11 -18.91
C GLY A 103 2.33 34.81 -17.56
N SER A 104 3.43 34.55 -16.85
CA SER A 104 3.82 35.15 -15.57
C SER A 104 5.18 35.81 -15.69
#